data_AF-A0A8H7PYC5-F1
#
_entry.id   AF-A0A8H7PYC5-F1
#
_cell.length_a   1.000
_cell.length_b   1.000
_cell.length_c   1.000
_cell.angle_alpha   90.00
_cell.angle_beta   90.00
_cell.angle_gamma   90.00
#
_symmetry.space_group_name_H-M   'P 1'
#
loop_
_entity.id
_entity.type
_entity.pdbx_description
1 polymer ?
#
loop_
_entity_poly.entity_id
_entity_poly.type
_entity_poly.pdbx_seq_one_letter_code
_entity_poly.pdbx_strand_id
1 'polypeptide(L)'
;MNTPQRILRVVPTRAIRCYSSSSSEYIPGRRGYAPGFAAPANSKSKPKSSKQTPLETTLASHLPGAKATSAKPESKSRMNEYRDAVRSKRFEYAQELLTAHAQRKQTSQQKQDQNSKDLQSKRDKMLEEKKAAITHEQEVIHELELDSALPTTESDNREQRRTQRLQNYRSQKHAQSDARLNRLLSIYHDSNNFITKDNLESKITDLIEQEYRPPFLQTYEDMRTSVDVGDIQVLQRREAELRDVMEGTVSGQHVGVRAIREWVDKQ
;
A
#
# COMPACT_ATOMS: atom_id res chain seq x y z
N MET A 1 9.38 -18.13 -69.20
CA MET A 1 9.47 -18.10 -67.73
C MET A 1 8.04 -18.04 -67.19
N ASN A 2 7.58 -19.13 -66.56
CA ASN A 2 6.22 -19.29 -66.04
C ASN A 2 6.17 -18.93 -64.56
N THR A 3 5.25 -18.04 -64.17
CA THR A 3 4.92 -17.76 -62.77
C THR A 3 3.67 -18.54 -62.36
N PRO A 4 3.66 -19.25 -61.22
CA PRO A 4 2.48 -20.00 -60.78
C PRO A 4 1.49 -19.08 -60.05
N GLN A 5 0.22 -19.14 -60.45
CA GLN A 5 -0.88 -18.48 -59.74
C GLN A 5 -1.28 -19.30 -58.50
N ARG A 6 -1.33 -18.63 -57.34
CA ARG A 6 -1.66 -19.21 -56.04
C ARG A 6 -3.16 -19.07 -55.78
N ILE A 7 -3.88 -20.19 -55.81
CA ILE A 7 -5.33 -20.25 -55.52
C ILE A 7 -5.55 -20.19 -54.01
N LEU A 8 -6.18 -19.11 -53.52
CA LEU A 8 -6.62 -18.97 -52.14
C LEU A 8 -8.01 -19.60 -51.97
N ARG A 9 -8.12 -20.66 -51.16
CA ARG A 9 -9.41 -21.24 -50.77
C ARG A 9 -10.03 -20.41 -49.64
N VAL A 10 -11.19 -19.81 -49.91
CA VAL A 10 -12.05 -19.15 -48.92
C VAL A 10 -12.83 -20.24 -48.17
N VAL A 11 -12.65 -20.32 -46.85
CA VAL A 11 -13.44 -21.18 -45.97
C VAL A 11 -14.66 -20.38 -45.49
N PRO A 12 -15.90 -20.87 -45.64
CA PRO A 12 -17.09 -20.14 -45.22
C PRO A 12 -17.21 -20.14 -43.69
N THR A 13 -17.20 -18.94 -43.09
CA THR A 13 -17.52 -18.72 -41.68
C THR A 13 -19.03 -18.88 -41.48
N ARG A 14 -19.44 -19.98 -40.83
CA ARG A 14 -20.82 -20.12 -40.35
C ARG A 14 -21.07 -19.11 -39.24
N ALA A 15 -21.99 -18.18 -39.46
CA ALA A 15 -22.46 -17.23 -38.45
C ALA A 15 -23.12 -17.98 -37.29
N ILE A 16 -22.48 -17.95 -36.12
CA ILE A 16 -23.03 -18.47 -34.88
C ILE A 16 -24.01 -17.42 -34.35
N ARG A 17 -25.31 -17.72 -34.40
CA ARG A 17 -26.35 -16.92 -33.73
C ARG A 17 -26.23 -17.12 -32.21
N CYS A 18 -25.69 -16.13 -31.52
CA CYS A 18 -25.62 -16.08 -30.07
C CYS A 18 -26.90 -15.44 -29.51
N TYR A 19 -27.87 -16.24 -29.06
CA TYR A 19 -28.95 -15.75 -28.20
C TYR A 19 -28.44 -15.70 -26.76
N SER A 20 -28.13 -14.51 -26.26
CA SER A 20 -27.65 -14.29 -24.90
C SER A 20 -28.81 -14.34 -23.90
N SER A 21 -29.07 -15.51 -23.32
CA SER A 21 -29.78 -15.59 -22.04
C SER A 21 -28.84 -15.09 -20.94
N SER A 22 -29.02 -13.85 -20.48
CA SER A 22 -28.25 -13.28 -19.37
C SER A 22 -28.46 -14.12 -18.10
N SER A 23 -27.45 -14.90 -17.71
CA SER A 23 -27.49 -15.64 -16.45
C SER A 23 -27.39 -14.66 -15.28
N SER A 24 -28.39 -14.63 -14.40
CA SER A 24 -28.52 -13.72 -13.25
C SER A 24 -27.46 -13.88 -12.14
N GLU A 25 -26.40 -14.64 -12.37
CA GLU A 25 -25.41 -15.05 -11.35
C GLU A 25 -23.99 -14.57 -11.68
N TYR A 26 -23.82 -13.69 -12.68
CA TYR A 26 -22.50 -13.15 -13.01
C TYR A 26 -21.99 -12.21 -11.90
N ILE A 27 -20.82 -12.52 -11.37
CA ILE A 27 -20.07 -11.64 -10.47
C ILE A 27 -18.71 -11.37 -11.14
N PRO A 28 -18.44 -10.11 -11.55
CA PRO A 28 -17.19 -9.75 -12.19
C PRO A 28 -15.98 -10.25 -11.40
N GLY A 29 -15.09 -11.00 -12.07
CA GLY A 29 -13.87 -11.54 -11.48
C GLY A 29 -14.04 -12.69 -10.48
N ARG A 30 -15.26 -13.21 -10.25
CA ARG A 30 -15.49 -14.32 -9.30
C ARG A 30 -16.24 -15.51 -9.88
N ARG A 31 -17.39 -15.30 -10.52
CA ARG A 31 -18.29 -16.40 -10.92
C ARG A 31 -19.10 -16.05 -12.17
N GLY A 32 -19.40 -17.08 -12.96
CA GLY A 32 -20.26 -16.99 -14.14
C GLY A 32 -19.55 -16.41 -15.36
N TYR A 33 -20.21 -16.56 -16.51
CA TYR A 33 -19.80 -15.90 -17.75
C TYR A 33 -20.34 -14.48 -17.78
N ALA A 34 -19.54 -13.54 -18.30
CA ALA A 34 -19.96 -12.14 -18.45
C ALA A 34 -21.22 -12.04 -19.32
N PRO A 35 -22.10 -11.04 -19.08
CA PRO A 35 -23.24 -10.81 -19.95
C PRO A 35 -22.74 -10.61 -21.39
N GLY A 36 -23.31 -11.37 -22.33
CA GLY A 36 -22.91 -11.37 -23.74
C GLY A 36 -21.88 -12.43 -24.15
N PHE A 37 -21.24 -13.11 -23.20
CA PHE A 37 -20.36 -14.25 -23.48
C PHE A 37 -21.09 -15.57 -23.22
N ALA A 38 -21.30 -16.36 -24.28
CA ALA A 38 -21.84 -17.70 -24.14
C ALA A 38 -20.81 -18.63 -23.50
N ALA A 39 -21.28 -19.56 -22.67
CA ALA A 39 -20.46 -20.65 -22.18
C ALA A 39 -19.99 -21.51 -23.39
N PRO A 40 -18.76 -22.07 -23.37
CA PRO A 40 -18.29 -22.99 -24.40
C PRO A 40 -19.30 -24.12 -24.68
N ALA A 41 -19.37 -24.57 -25.93
CA ALA A 41 -20.22 -25.72 -26.29
C ALA A 41 -19.92 -26.92 -25.36
N ASN A 42 -20.97 -27.56 -24.84
CA ASN A 42 -20.92 -28.67 -23.86
C ASN A 42 -20.51 -28.30 -22.43
N SER A 43 -20.23 -27.03 -22.11
CA SER A 43 -20.01 -26.60 -20.73
C SER A 43 -21.34 -26.25 -20.03
N LYS A 44 -21.43 -26.52 -18.73
CA LYS A 44 -22.59 -26.11 -17.93
C LYS A 44 -22.46 -24.63 -17.60
N SER A 45 -23.45 -23.82 -17.98
CA SER A 45 -23.47 -22.38 -17.66
C SER A 45 -23.50 -22.09 -16.17
N LYS A 46 -24.05 -23.02 -15.38
CA LYS A 46 -24.10 -22.95 -13.92
C LYS A 46 -23.21 -24.01 -13.27
N PRO A 47 -22.42 -23.65 -12.25
CA PRO A 47 -21.71 -24.65 -11.45
C PRO A 47 -22.72 -25.60 -10.80
N LYS A 48 -22.34 -26.88 -10.64
CA LYS A 48 -23.18 -27.85 -9.93
C LYS A 48 -23.37 -27.36 -8.51
N SER A 49 -24.61 -27.04 -8.12
CA SER A 49 -24.89 -26.67 -6.73
C SER A 49 -24.54 -27.86 -5.84
N SER A 50 -23.67 -27.64 -4.86
CA SER A 50 -23.43 -28.62 -3.82
C SER A 50 -24.70 -28.69 -2.97
N LYS A 51 -25.59 -29.61 -3.29
CA LYS A 51 -26.74 -29.93 -2.44
C LYS A 51 -26.17 -30.52 -1.15
N GLN A 52 -25.99 -29.69 -0.13
CA GLN A 52 -25.73 -30.19 1.21
C GLN A 52 -27.05 -30.76 1.72
N THR A 53 -27.13 -32.09 1.79
CA THR A 53 -28.25 -32.77 2.44
C THR A 53 -28.19 -32.45 3.93
N PRO A 54 -29.28 -31.92 4.53
CA PRO A 54 -29.29 -31.63 5.95
C PRO A 54 -29.09 -32.94 6.74
N LEU A 55 -28.16 -32.94 7.70
CA LEU A 55 -27.80 -34.13 8.49
C LEU A 55 -29.03 -34.80 9.13
N GLU A 56 -30.05 -34.00 9.48
CA GLU A 56 -31.33 -34.44 10.02
C GLU A 56 -32.03 -35.45 9.12
N THR A 57 -32.02 -35.20 7.80
CA THR A 57 -32.68 -36.09 6.82
C THR A 57 -31.86 -37.34 6.54
N THR A 58 -30.53 -37.24 6.55
CA THR A 58 -29.65 -38.38 6.25
C THR A 58 -29.66 -39.39 7.39
N LEU A 59 -29.55 -38.93 8.64
CA LEU A 59 -29.48 -39.82 9.80
C LEU A 59 -30.82 -40.50 10.09
N ALA A 60 -31.95 -39.77 9.98
CA ALA A 60 -33.28 -40.34 10.20
C ALA A 60 -33.61 -41.52 9.26
N SER A 61 -33.11 -41.50 8.02
CA SER A 61 -33.32 -42.57 7.05
C SER A 61 -32.53 -43.86 7.34
N HIS A 62 -31.40 -43.75 8.05
CA HIS A 62 -30.49 -44.86 8.35
C HIS A 62 -30.69 -45.44 9.77
N LEU A 63 -31.53 -44.82 10.60
CA LEU A 63 -31.86 -45.33 11.92
C LEU A 63 -32.91 -46.45 11.83
N PRO A 64 -32.69 -47.61 12.48
CA PRO A 64 -33.49 -48.82 12.30
C PRO A 64 -34.94 -48.75 12.85
N GLY A 65 -35.45 -47.58 13.23
CA GLY A 65 -36.79 -47.41 13.80
C GLY A 65 -37.91 -47.16 12.80
N ALA A 66 -37.63 -46.71 11.57
CA ALA A 66 -38.70 -46.27 10.67
C ALA A 66 -39.44 -47.41 9.95
N LYS A 67 -38.86 -48.62 9.86
CA LYS A 67 -39.43 -49.76 9.09
C LYS A 67 -39.10 -51.16 9.65
N ALA A 68 -38.72 -51.29 10.92
CA ALA A 68 -38.53 -52.62 11.51
C ALA A 68 -39.90 -53.20 11.92
N THR A 69 -40.54 -53.90 10.99
CA THR A 69 -41.71 -54.75 11.26
C THR A 69 -41.32 -55.80 12.30
N SER A 70 -42.12 -55.88 13.36
CA SER A 70 -42.05 -56.86 14.46
C SER A 70 -41.90 -58.29 13.95
N ALA A 71 -40.68 -58.82 13.95
CA ALA A 71 -40.44 -60.24 13.73
C ALA A 71 -40.79 -61.02 15.00
N LYS A 72 -41.49 -62.15 14.82
CA LYS A 72 -42.06 -63.01 15.87
C LYS A 72 -41.00 -63.51 16.88
N PRO A 73 -41.40 -63.74 18.15
CA PRO A 73 -40.50 -64.10 19.24
C PRO A 73 -40.20 -65.60 19.25
N GLU A 74 -39.40 -66.08 18.30
CA GLU A 74 -38.89 -67.47 18.34
C GLU A 74 -37.41 -67.46 18.75
N SER A 75 -37.13 -68.15 19.86
CA SER A 75 -35.85 -68.32 20.59
C SER A 75 -34.71 -67.37 20.20
N LYS A 76 -34.56 -66.27 20.95
CA LYS A 76 -33.42 -65.36 20.81
C LYS A 76 -32.15 -66.10 21.25
N SER A 77 -31.36 -66.54 20.27
CA SER A 77 -29.97 -66.92 20.50
C SER A 77 -29.24 -65.77 21.21
N ARG A 78 -28.39 -66.08 22.21
CA ARG A 78 -27.55 -65.11 22.95
C ARG A 78 -26.81 -64.13 22.01
N MET A 79 -26.45 -64.59 20.82
CA MET A 79 -25.80 -63.78 19.79
C MET A 79 -26.73 -62.68 19.22
N ASN A 80 -28.02 -62.95 19.09
CA ASN A 80 -29.01 -61.97 18.62
C ASN A 80 -29.27 -60.91 19.69
N GLU A 81 -29.31 -61.28 20.97
CA GLU A 81 -29.43 -60.32 22.08
C GLU A 81 -28.25 -59.34 22.10
N TYR A 82 -27.04 -59.84 21.92
CA TYR A 82 -25.85 -58.99 21.81
C TYR A 82 -25.95 -58.03 20.60
N ARG A 83 -26.39 -58.53 19.43
CA ARG A 83 -26.60 -57.68 18.24
C ARG A 83 -27.67 -56.62 18.46
N ASP A 84 -28.73 -56.94 19.19
CA ASP A 84 -29.79 -56.00 19.52
C ASP A 84 -29.30 -54.94 20.51
N ALA A 85 -28.52 -55.33 21.53
CA ALA A 85 -27.88 -54.41 22.47
C ALA A 85 -26.87 -53.46 21.77
N VAL A 86 -26.10 -53.97 20.81
CA VAL A 86 -25.20 -53.11 20.01
C VAL A 86 -26.01 -52.15 19.12
N ARG A 87 -27.13 -52.61 18.55
CA ARG A 87 -28.01 -51.77 17.73
C ARG A 87 -28.68 -50.67 18.55
N SER A 88 -29.17 -50.95 19.76
CA SER A 88 -29.74 -49.92 20.64
C SER A 88 -28.69 -48.88 21.04
N LYS A 89 -27.48 -49.31 21.39
CA LYS A 89 -26.37 -48.40 21.72
C LYS A 89 -25.98 -47.49 20.55
N ARG A 90 -25.92 -48.02 19.32
CA ARG A 90 -25.67 -47.21 18.11
C ARG A 90 -26.79 -46.20 17.87
N PHE A 91 -28.03 -46.58 18.12
CA PHE A 91 -29.18 -45.71 17.98
C PHE A 91 -29.16 -44.56 19.00
N GLU A 92 -28.90 -44.87 20.27
CA GLU A 92 -28.72 -43.88 21.36
C GLU A 92 -27.66 -42.84 20.98
N TYR A 93 -26.47 -43.31 20.58
CA TYR A 93 -25.36 -42.42 20.20
C TYR A 93 -25.70 -41.55 18.98
N ALA A 94 -26.39 -42.11 17.98
CA ALA A 94 -26.80 -41.36 16.81
C ALA A 94 -27.83 -40.27 17.15
N GLN A 95 -28.75 -40.52 18.08
CA GLN A 95 -29.69 -39.50 18.58
C GLN A 95 -28.97 -38.39 19.34
N GLU A 96 -28.02 -38.74 20.22
CA GLU A 96 -27.21 -37.77 20.96
C GLU A 96 -26.40 -36.87 20.01
N LEU A 97 -25.81 -37.45 18.96
CA LEU A 97 -25.06 -36.69 17.97
C LEU A 97 -25.99 -35.74 17.19
N LEU A 98 -27.19 -36.17 16.86
CA LEU A 98 -28.20 -35.36 16.17
C LEU A 98 -28.62 -34.14 17.02
N THR A 99 -28.92 -34.35 18.31
CA THR A 99 -29.34 -33.29 19.22
C THR A 99 -28.20 -32.30 19.48
N ALA A 100 -26.97 -32.80 19.69
CA ALA A 100 -25.78 -31.97 19.84
C ALA A 100 -25.51 -31.13 18.59
N HIS A 101 -25.69 -31.69 17.39
CA HIS A 101 -25.55 -30.96 16.14
C HIS A 101 -26.62 -29.88 15.97
N ALA A 102 -27.88 -30.19 16.29
CA ALA A 102 -28.98 -29.23 16.25
C ALA A 102 -28.73 -28.05 17.20
N GLN A 103 -28.29 -28.32 18.42
CA GLN A 103 -27.94 -27.28 19.41
C GLN A 103 -26.77 -26.40 18.94
N ARG A 104 -25.71 -26.99 18.37
CA ARG A 104 -24.59 -26.22 17.80
C ARG A 104 -25.04 -25.33 16.65
N LYS A 105 -25.92 -25.82 15.79
CA LYS A 105 -26.46 -25.05 14.67
C LYS A 105 -27.33 -23.88 15.17
N GLN A 106 -28.21 -24.14 16.14
CA GLN A 106 -29.06 -23.10 16.74
C GLN A 106 -28.24 -22.02 17.45
N THR A 107 -27.23 -22.40 18.25
CA THR A 107 -26.36 -21.43 18.93
C THR A 107 -25.51 -20.63 17.95
N SER A 108 -25.01 -21.26 16.88
CA SER A 108 -24.30 -20.57 15.80
C SER A 108 -25.19 -19.55 15.10
N GLN A 109 -26.44 -19.93 14.80
CA GLN A 109 -27.40 -19.05 14.15
C GLN A 109 -27.77 -17.86 15.05
N GLN A 110 -28.05 -18.11 16.33
CA GLN A 110 -28.34 -17.04 17.30
C GLN A 110 -27.19 -16.03 17.42
N LYS A 111 -25.93 -16.51 17.46
CA LYS A 111 -24.75 -15.63 17.47
C LYS A 111 -24.63 -14.81 16.19
N GLN A 112 -24.92 -15.41 15.05
CA GLN A 112 -24.90 -14.71 13.76
C GLN A 112 -25.98 -13.63 13.70
N ASP A 113 -27.19 -13.94 14.17
CA ASP A 113 -28.31 -13.01 14.21
C ASP A 113 -28.01 -11.84 15.17
N GLN A 114 -27.48 -12.11 16.36
CA GLN A 114 -27.05 -11.07 17.31
C GLN A 114 -25.98 -10.16 16.69
N ASN A 115 -24.92 -10.72 16.12
CA ASN A 115 -23.87 -9.94 15.49
C ASN A 115 -24.41 -9.09 14.32
N SER A 116 -25.35 -9.62 13.54
CA SER A 116 -25.98 -8.87 12.46
C SER A 116 -26.78 -7.66 12.96
N LYS A 117 -27.49 -7.79 14.08
CA LYS A 117 -28.23 -6.71 14.74
C LYS A 117 -27.28 -5.67 15.34
N ASP A 118 -26.19 -6.11 15.96
CA ASP A 118 -25.16 -5.22 16.51
C ASP A 118 -24.48 -4.41 15.40
N LEU A 119 -24.21 -5.03 14.24
CA LEU A 119 -23.66 -4.33 13.07
C LEU A 119 -24.65 -3.31 12.49
N GLN A 120 -25.94 -3.65 12.43
CA GLN A 120 -26.97 -2.73 11.96
C GLN A 120 -27.10 -1.53 12.89
N SER A 121 -27.27 -1.77 14.20
CA SER A 121 -27.37 -0.68 15.19
C SER A 121 -26.15 0.24 15.19
N LYS A 122 -24.93 -0.29 15.01
CA LYS A 122 -23.71 0.53 14.84
C LYS A 122 -23.76 1.38 13.58
N ARG A 123 -24.23 0.83 12.45
CA ARG A 123 -24.38 1.60 11.21
C ARG A 123 -25.40 2.71 11.36
N ASP A 124 -26.52 2.43 12.00
CA ASP A 124 -27.59 3.41 12.20
C ASP A 124 -27.10 4.57 13.07
N LYS A 125 -26.39 4.27 14.17
CA LYS A 125 -25.72 5.30 15.01
C LYS A 125 -24.73 6.15 14.22
N MET A 126 -23.84 5.53 13.44
CA MET A 126 -22.89 6.26 12.59
C MET A 126 -23.59 7.16 11.56
N LEU A 127 -24.75 6.74 11.03
CA LEU A 127 -25.53 7.54 10.10
C LEU A 127 -26.23 8.72 10.79
N GLU A 128 -26.73 8.52 12.01
CA GLU A 128 -27.30 9.58 12.83
C GLU A 128 -26.26 10.63 13.20
N GLU A 129 -25.08 10.19 13.67
CA GLU A 129 -23.93 11.07 13.97
C GLU A 129 -23.52 11.87 12.72
N LYS A 130 -23.44 11.22 11.57
CA LYS A 130 -23.11 11.89 10.31
C LYS A 130 -24.16 12.95 9.93
N LYS A 131 -25.45 12.64 10.10
CA LYS A 131 -26.53 13.60 9.84
C LYS A 131 -26.44 14.79 10.79
N ALA A 132 -26.21 14.54 12.08
CA ALA A 132 -26.04 15.60 13.08
C ALA A 132 -24.81 16.48 12.78
N ALA A 133 -23.72 15.89 12.30
CA ALA A 133 -22.55 16.65 11.85
C ALA A 133 -22.87 17.53 10.64
N ILE A 134 -23.58 17.00 9.64
CA ILE A 134 -23.99 17.77 8.46
C ILE A 134 -24.92 18.92 8.85
N THR A 135 -25.89 18.70 9.74
CA THR A 135 -26.79 19.78 10.18
C THR A 135 -26.03 20.85 10.95
N HIS A 136 -25.11 20.45 11.84
CA HIS A 136 -24.25 21.39 12.55
C HIS A 136 -23.34 22.17 11.59
N GLU A 137 -22.75 21.52 10.59
CA GLU A 137 -21.98 22.20 9.54
C GLU A 137 -22.83 23.23 8.79
N GLN A 138 -24.08 22.89 8.46
CA GLN A 138 -25.02 23.81 7.80
C GLN A 138 -25.39 24.99 8.71
N GLU A 139 -25.61 24.75 10.00
CA GLU A 139 -25.85 25.80 11.00
C GLU A 139 -24.65 26.75 11.09
N VAL A 140 -23.42 26.22 11.17
CA VAL A 140 -22.19 27.02 11.20
C VAL A 140 -22.00 27.82 9.90
N ILE A 141 -22.27 27.22 8.74
CA ILE A 141 -22.21 27.92 7.44
C ILE A 141 -23.20 29.09 7.41
N HIS A 142 -24.42 28.86 7.92
CA HIS A 142 -25.45 29.88 8.02
C HIS A 142 -25.06 31.00 9.00
N GLU A 143 -24.55 30.66 10.19
CA GLU A 143 -24.06 31.62 11.19
C GLU A 143 -22.90 32.47 10.69
N LEU A 144 -22.02 31.88 9.86
CA LEU A 144 -20.87 32.58 9.28
C LEU A 144 -21.21 33.31 7.97
N GLU A 145 -22.47 33.30 7.53
CA GLU A 145 -22.96 33.94 6.30
C GLU A 145 -22.12 33.56 5.05
N LEU A 146 -21.61 32.32 5.02
CA LEU A 146 -20.76 31.81 3.94
C LEU A 146 -21.54 31.51 2.64
N ASP A 147 -22.86 31.72 2.63
CA ASP A 147 -23.75 31.63 1.47
C ASP A 147 -23.52 32.74 0.43
N SER A 148 -22.56 33.65 0.66
CA SER A 148 -22.09 34.61 -0.34
C SER A 148 -21.29 33.90 -1.45
N ALA A 149 -22.04 33.29 -2.37
CA ALA A 149 -21.69 32.99 -3.75
C ALA A 149 -20.18 32.85 -4.00
N LEU A 150 -19.66 31.62 -3.88
CA LEU A 150 -18.34 31.29 -4.41
C LEU A 150 -18.23 31.85 -5.83
N PRO A 151 -17.43 32.90 -6.07
CA PRO A 151 -17.36 33.49 -7.38
C PRO A 151 -16.71 32.46 -8.30
N THR A 152 -17.37 32.16 -9.43
CA THR A 152 -16.97 31.26 -10.52
C THR A 152 -15.59 31.55 -11.15
N THR A 153 -14.79 32.43 -10.54
CA THR A 153 -13.37 32.72 -10.75
C THR A 153 -12.42 31.53 -10.50
N GLU A 154 -12.93 30.35 -10.11
CA GLU A 154 -12.09 29.18 -9.84
C GLU A 154 -11.27 28.72 -11.05
N SER A 155 -11.73 28.97 -12.28
CA SER A 155 -11.01 28.66 -13.53
C SER A 155 -9.67 29.40 -13.60
N ASP A 156 -9.70 30.73 -13.42
CA ASP A 156 -8.51 31.59 -13.55
C ASP A 156 -7.57 31.38 -12.37
N ASN A 157 -8.13 31.17 -11.18
CA ASN A 157 -7.36 30.80 -9.98
C ASN A 157 -6.69 29.43 -10.13
N ARG A 158 -7.27 28.50 -10.89
CA ARG A 158 -6.68 27.17 -11.12
C ARG A 158 -5.47 27.24 -12.03
N GLU A 159 -5.53 28.06 -13.08
CA GLU A 159 -4.37 28.29 -13.95
C GLU A 159 -3.25 29.02 -13.21
N GLN A 160 -3.57 30.07 -12.45
CA GLN A 160 -2.59 30.78 -11.62
C GLN A 160 -1.94 29.87 -10.58
N ARG A 161 -2.73 29.02 -9.90
CA ARG A 161 -2.17 28.02 -8.96
C ARG A 161 -1.28 27.02 -9.68
N ARG A 162 -1.62 26.62 -10.91
CA ARG A 162 -0.80 25.69 -11.71
C ARG A 162 0.52 26.33 -12.12
N THR A 163 0.51 27.56 -12.61
CA THR A 163 1.73 28.28 -12.99
C THR A 163 2.61 28.54 -11.78
N GLN A 164 2.04 28.95 -10.65
CA GLN A 164 2.77 29.13 -9.39
C GLN A 164 3.41 27.83 -8.90
N ARG A 165 2.70 26.70 -8.94
CA ARG A 165 3.27 25.39 -8.59
C ARG A 165 4.43 25.01 -9.50
N LEU A 166 4.31 25.27 -10.80
CA LEU A 166 5.37 24.98 -11.76
C LEU A 166 6.60 25.87 -11.52
N GLN A 167 6.39 27.16 -11.24
CA GLN A 167 7.47 28.09 -10.89
C GLN A 167 8.18 27.66 -9.60
N ASN A 168 7.43 27.31 -8.54
CA ASN A 168 7.98 26.82 -7.28
C ASN A 168 8.78 25.52 -7.48
N TYR A 169 8.28 24.61 -8.32
CA TYR A 169 9.02 23.39 -8.65
C TYR A 169 10.33 23.71 -9.37
N ARG A 170 10.31 24.61 -10.36
CA ARG A 170 11.51 25.02 -11.10
C ARG A 170 12.53 25.70 -10.19
N SER A 171 12.10 26.63 -9.35
CA SER A 171 12.99 27.32 -8.40
C SER A 171 13.60 26.35 -7.39
N GLN A 172 12.82 25.40 -6.87
CA GLN A 172 13.34 24.35 -5.98
C GLN A 172 14.38 23.47 -6.69
N LYS A 173 14.11 23.06 -7.94
CA LYS A 173 15.06 22.26 -8.73
C LYS A 173 16.35 23.01 -9.02
N HIS A 174 16.25 24.31 -9.31
CA HIS A 174 17.40 25.19 -9.49
C HIS A 174 18.21 25.34 -8.20
N ALA A 175 17.56 25.61 -7.06
CA ALA A 175 18.25 25.69 -5.77
C ALA A 175 18.98 24.37 -5.43
N GLN A 176 18.37 23.22 -5.75
CA GLN A 176 19.01 21.92 -5.58
C GLN A 176 20.21 21.70 -6.51
N SER A 177 20.15 22.14 -7.77
CA SER A 177 21.33 22.07 -8.66
C SER A 177 22.46 22.96 -8.15
N ASP A 178 22.12 24.13 -7.63
CA ASP A 178 23.10 25.09 -7.11
C ASP A 178 23.80 24.54 -5.88
N ALA A 179 23.05 23.95 -4.95
CA ALA A 179 23.62 23.26 -3.79
C ALA A 179 24.56 22.12 -4.20
N ARG A 180 24.22 21.35 -5.25
CA ARG A 180 25.11 20.31 -5.78
C ARG A 180 26.38 20.89 -6.39
N LEU A 181 26.25 21.97 -7.17
CA LEU A 181 27.40 22.65 -7.78
C LEU A 181 28.34 23.20 -6.71
N ASN A 182 27.81 23.89 -5.70
CA ASN A 182 28.60 24.42 -4.60
C ASN A 182 29.36 23.32 -3.86
N ARG A 183 28.71 22.16 -3.65
CA ARG A 183 29.37 21.01 -3.03
C ARG A 183 30.49 20.45 -3.92
N LEU A 184 30.29 20.37 -5.23
CA LEU A 184 31.34 19.95 -6.17
C LEU A 184 32.51 20.94 -6.19
N LEU A 185 32.23 22.24 -6.11
CA LEU A 185 33.26 23.27 -6.01
C LEU A 185 34.06 23.16 -4.72
N SER A 186 33.39 22.96 -3.58
CA SER A 186 34.07 22.66 -2.31
C SER A 186 35.02 21.48 -2.45
N ILE A 187 34.55 20.36 -3.02
CA ILE A 187 35.38 19.17 -3.24
C ILE A 187 36.55 19.49 -4.19
N TYR A 188 36.32 20.29 -5.22
CA TYR A 188 37.37 20.71 -6.15
C TYR A 188 38.45 21.56 -5.44
N HIS A 189 38.04 22.47 -4.55
CA HIS A 189 39.00 23.25 -3.75
C HIS A 189 39.75 22.38 -2.74
N ASP A 190 39.06 21.42 -2.12
CA ASP A 190 39.64 20.45 -1.20
C ASP A 190 40.54 19.44 -1.93
N SER A 191 40.40 19.30 -3.26
CA SER A 191 41.15 18.30 -4.03
C SER A 191 42.66 18.55 -4.03
N ASN A 192 43.10 19.80 -3.79
CA ASN A 192 44.51 20.13 -3.59
C ASN A 192 45.11 19.43 -2.36
N ASN A 193 44.28 19.08 -1.38
CA ASN A 193 44.67 18.35 -0.17
C ASN A 193 44.55 16.83 -0.32
N PHE A 194 44.01 16.32 -1.43
CA PHE A 194 43.87 14.88 -1.62
C PHE A 194 45.24 14.24 -1.82
N ILE A 195 45.42 13.09 -1.18
CA ILE A 195 46.65 12.31 -1.29
C ILE A 195 46.62 11.57 -2.63
N THR A 196 47.49 12.00 -3.52
CA THR A 196 47.85 11.35 -4.78
C THR A 196 49.13 10.54 -4.59
N LYS A 197 49.44 9.63 -5.52
CA LYS A 197 50.67 8.83 -5.44
C LYS A 197 51.93 9.70 -5.39
N ASP A 198 51.88 10.86 -6.03
CA ASP A 198 53.02 11.76 -6.18
C ASP A 198 53.23 12.67 -4.95
N ASN A 199 52.19 12.92 -4.14
CA ASN A 199 52.27 13.77 -2.94
C ASN A 199 52.19 12.98 -1.61
N LEU A 200 52.19 11.65 -1.68
CA LEU A 200 52.01 10.79 -0.51
C LEU A 200 53.20 10.89 0.45
N GLU A 201 54.44 10.84 -0.07
CA GLU A 201 55.64 10.89 0.78
C GLU A 201 55.77 12.26 1.47
N SER A 202 55.51 13.37 0.76
CA SER A 202 55.57 14.71 1.34
C SER A 202 54.51 14.92 2.43
N LYS A 203 53.30 14.37 2.26
CA LYS A 203 52.26 14.47 3.29
C LYS A 203 52.58 13.62 4.52
N ILE A 204 53.28 12.49 4.35
CA ILE A 204 53.76 11.67 5.47
C ILE A 204 54.85 12.41 6.23
N THR A 205 55.81 13.05 5.54
CA THR A 205 56.84 13.84 6.21
C THR A 205 56.23 15.05 6.92
N ASP A 206 55.31 15.79 6.28
CA ASP A 206 54.59 16.91 6.91
C ASP A 206 53.86 16.47 8.18
N LEU A 207 53.24 15.29 8.17
CA LEU A 207 52.52 14.73 9.32
C LEU A 207 53.47 14.28 10.45
N ILE A 208 54.65 13.76 10.11
CA ILE A 208 55.66 13.33 11.09
C ILE A 208 56.37 14.57 11.69
N GLU A 209 56.62 15.59 10.87
CA GLU A 209 57.25 16.85 11.28
C GLU A 209 56.27 17.75 12.05
N GLN A 210 54.98 17.71 11.73
CA GLN A 210 53.91 18.18 12.61
C GLN A 210 53.78 17.21 13.78
N GLU A 211 54.73 17.25 14.71
CA GLU A 211 54.59 16.68 16.05
C GLU A 211 53.19 17.01 16.56
N TYR A 212 52.31 16.00 16.64
CA TYR A 212 50.98 16.13 17.23
C TYR A 212 51.15 16.63 18.66
N ARG A 213 51.09 17.94 18.88
CA ARG A 213 50.67 18.50 20.16
C ARG A 213 49.16 18.30 20.22
N PRO A 214 48.62 17.31 20.96
CA PRO A 214 47.21 17.33 21.25
C PRO A 214 46.88 18.66 21.95
N PRO A 215 45.71 19.28 21.66
CA PRO A 215 45.29 20.55 22.24
C PRO A 215 44.86 20.40 23.71
N PHE A 216 45.65 19.71 24.52
CA PHE A 216 45.54 19.84 25.97
C PHE A 216 46.47 20.97 26.38
N LEU A 217 45.91 22.18 26.43
CA LEU A 217 46.53 23.34 27.07
C LEU A 217 46.87 22.95 28.51
N GLN A 218 48.14 22.68 28.80
CA GLN A 218 48.58 22.28 30.14
C GLN A 218 48.73 23.46 31.11
N THR A 219 48.76 24.70 30.60
CA THR A 219 49.09 25.88 31.41
C THR A 219 48.09 27.01 31.22
N TYR A 220 47.67 27.61 32.35
CA TYR A 220 46.74 28.75 32.39
C TYR A 220 47.25 30.00 31.65
N GLU A 221 48.57 30.14 31.49
CA GLU A 221 49.18 31.25 30.75
C GLU A 221 48.99 31.14 29.23
N ASP A 222 49.03 29.93 28.66
CA ASP A 222 48.78 29.69 27.23
C ASP A 222 47.30 29.95 26.85
N MET A 223 46.40 29.78 27.83
CA MET A 223 44.99 30.11 27.69
C MET A 223 44.75 31.63 27.73
N ARG A 224 45.69 32.42 28.25
CA ARG A 224 45.56 33.89 28.36
C ARG A 224 46.09 34.63 27.13
N THR A 225 47.13 34.10 26.48
CA THR A 225 47.71 34.66 25.24
C THR A 225 46.91 34.29 23.99
N SER A 226 46.14 33.20 24.03
CA SER A 226 45.30 32.75 22.91
C SER A 226 43.98 33.52 22.75
N VAL A 227 43.52 34.26 23.77
CA VAL A 227 42.26 35.02 23.70
C VAL A 227 42.39 36.25 22.80
N ASP A 228 43.48 37.02 22.89
CA ASP A 228 43.65 38.24 22.08
C ASP A 228 44.08 37.98 20.62
N VAL A 229 44.89 36.96 20.37
CA VAL A 229 45.33 36.61 18.99
C VAL A 229 44.32 35.69 18.31
N GLY A 230 43.65 34.82 19.08
CA GLY A 230 42.60 33.94 18.60
C GLY A 230 41.39 34.71 18.10
N ASP A 231 40.95 35.75 18.82
CA ASP A 231 39.81 36.55 18.38
C ASP A 231 40.08 37.32 17.08
N ILE A 232 41.30 37.82 16.87
CA ILE A 232 41.67 38.48 15.61
C ILE A 232 41.72 37.50 14.44
N GLN A 233 42.30 36.31 14.65
CA GLN A 233 42.34 35.27 13.60
C GLN A 233 40.95 34.70 13.30
N VAL A 234 40.10 34.55 14.32
CA VAL A 234 38.70 34.12 14.17
C VAL A 234 37.89 35.17 13.42
N LEU A 235 38.08 36.46 13.71
CA LEU A 235 37.44 37.55 12.97
C LEU A 235 37.92 37.63 11.53
N GLN A 236 39.22 37.47 11.26
CA GLN A 236 39.75 37.43 9.89
C GLN A 236 39.24 36.22 9.11
N ARG A 237 39.16 35.05 9.75
CA ARG A 237 38.57 33.85 9.17
C ARG A 237 37.10 34.05 8.84
N ARG A 238 36.35 34.66 9.77
CA ARG A 238 34.93 34.97 9.58
C ARG A 238 34.69 36.03 8.51
N GLU A 239 35.59 37.01 8.38
CA GLU A 239 35.55 38.00 7.30
C GLU A 239 35.85 37.36 5.94
N ALA A 240 36.83 36.47 5.87
CA ALA A 240 37.12 35.68 4.66
C ALA A 240 35.94 34.79 4.28
N GLU A 241 35.32 34.09 5.23
CA GLU A 241 34.11 33.29 5.03
C GLU A 241 32.93 34.15 4.54
N LEU A 242 32.75 35.36 5.07
CA LEU A 242 31.69 36.28 4.62
C LEU A 242 31.93 36.79 3.20
N ARG A 243 33.18 37.12 2.85
CA ARG A 243 33.55 37.50 1.47
C ARG A 243 33.31 36.33 0.51
N ASP A 244 33.69 35.12 0.92
CA ASP A 244 33.47 33.91 0.14
C ASP A 244 31.97 33.63 -0.10
N VAL A 245 31.13 33.79 0.93
CA VAL A 245 29.67 33.68 0.79
C VAL A 245 29.10 34.76 -0.14
N MET A 246 29.63 35.98 -0.11
CA MET A 246 29.18 37.08 -0.97
C MET A 246 29.56 36.89 -2.45
N GLU A 247 30.75 36.35 -2.71
CA GLU A 247 31.27 36.10 -4.06
C GLU A 247 30.82 34.74 -4.62
N GLY A 248 30.28 33.86 -3.77
CA GLY A 248 29.91 32.49 -4.11
C GLY A 248 31.16 31.61 -4.33
N THR A 249 32.23 31.92 -3.62
CA THR A 249 33.49 31.16 -3.54
C THR A 249 33.54 30.43 -2.20
N VAL A 250 34.42 29.44 -2.06
CA VAL A 250 34.60 28.68 -0.80
C VAL A 250 36.01 28.91 -0.21
N SER A 251 36.91 29.61 -0.92
CA SER A 251 38.29 29.79 -0.45
C SER A 251 39.11 30.89 -1.15
N GLY A 252 38.55 32.08 -1.42
CA GLY A 252 39.25 33.34 -1.75
C GLY A 252 40.20 33.41 -2.96
N GLN A 253 40.67 32.30 -3.52
CA GLN A 253 41.64 32.22 -4.62
C GLN A 253 41.13 31.39 -5.80
N HIS A 254 39.86 30.99 -5.78
CA HIS A 254 39.30 30.08 -6.77
C HIS A 254 38.05 30.63 -7.43
N VAL A 255 37.80 30.15 -8.65
CA VAL A 255 36.72 30.63 -9.52
C VAL A 255 35.37 30.39 -8.85
N GLY A 256 34.64 31.47 -8.57
CA GLY A 256 33.32 31.42 -7.96
C GLY A 256 32.23 30.91 -8.90
N VAL A 257 31.12 30.48 -8.31
CA VAL A 257 29.94 29.93 -9.03
C VAL A 257 29.44 30.88 -10.13
N ARG A 258 29.51 32.20 -9.89
CA ARG A 258 29.09 33.22 -10.86
C ARG A 258 29.94 33.21 -12.12
N ALA A 259 31.26 33.16 -11.98
CA ALA A 259 32.19 33.15 -13.11
C ALA A 259 32.03 31.89 -13.98
N ILE A 260 31.73 30.74 -13.37
CA ILE A 260 31.45 29.49 -14.11
C ILE A 260 30.15 29.62 -14.91
N ARG A 261 29.09 30.19 -14.32
CA ARG A 261 27.82 30.43 -15.03
C ARG A 261 28.00 31.39 -16.19
N GLU A 262 28.68 32.51 -15.98
CA GLU A 262 28.97 33.48 -17.03
C GLU A 262 29.81 32.88 -18.17
N TRP A 263 30.68 31.91 -17.87
CA TRP A 263 31.44 31.18 -18.89
C TRP A 263 30.57 30.20 -19.68
N VAL A 264 29.67 29.46 -19.01
CA VAL A 264 28.71 28.55 -19.65
C VAL A 264 27.70 29.30 -20.51
N ASP A 265 27.20 30.45 -20.06
CA ASP A 265 26.23 31.27 -20.79
C ASP A 265 26.84 31.97 -22.03
N LYS A 266 28.17 32.05 -22.12
CA LYS A 266 28.91 32.59 -23.27
C LYS A 266 29.26 31.54 -24.34
N GLN A 267 29.07 30.25 -24.04
CA GLN A 267 29.27 29.13 -24.97
C GLN A 267 27.98 28.82 -25.72
#